data_AF-A0A2D4I389-F1
#
_entry.id   AF-A0A2D4I389-F1
#
_cell.length_a   1.000
_cell.length_b   1.000
_cell.length_c   1.000
_cell.angle_alpha   90.00
_cell.angle_beta   90.00
_cell.angle_gamma   90.00
#
_symmetry.space_group_name_H-M   'P 1'
#
loop_
_entity.id
_entity.type
_entity.pdbx_description
1 polymer ?
#
loop_
_entity_poly.entity_id
_entity_poly.type
_entity_poly.pdbx_seq_one_letter_code
_entity_poly.pdbx_strand_id
1 'polypeptide(L)'
;PTKEEIKTKMEIIKQKIGLIEKEELAQKIKSAKQNYFEDANKPGRWLSYKLRKQRQSKKINQLINQQGQICYGSGEKKKIAQEYYESLYHQGKTQEEEIQQYLQKA
;
A
#
# COMPACT_ATOMS: atom_id res chain seq x y z
N PRO A 1 7.31 71.57 8.94
CA PRO A 1 6.29 70.63 9.48
C PRO A 1 6.18 70.80 11.00
N THR A 2 4.95 70.97 11.49
CA THR A 2 4.70 71.11 12.94
C THR A 2 4.92 69.75 13.62
N LYS A 3 5.34 69.74 14.90
CA LYS A 3 5.64 68.52 15.66
C LYS A 3 4.45 67.54 15.70
N GLU A 4 3.23 68.07 15.64
CA GLU A 4 1.99 67.29 15.62
C GLU A 4 1.78 66.56 14.29
N GLU A 5 2.07 67.19 13.14
CA GLU A 5 2.01 66.54 11.82
C GLU A 5 2.99 65.37 11.70
N ILE A 6 4.15 65.47 12.36
CA ILE A 6 5.14 64.37 12.37
C ILE A 6 4.61 63.21 13.22
N LYS A 7 3.99 63.50 14.37
CA LYS A 7 3.42 62.48 15.26
C LYS A 7 2.28 61.72 14.58
N THR A 8 1.35 62.41 13.92
CA THR A 8 0.24 61.77 13.20
C THR A 8 0.72 60.90 12.04
N LYS A 9 1.74 61.36 11.29
CA LYS A 9 2.37 60.54 10.23
C LYS A 9 3.01 59.26 10.77
N MET A 10 3.71 59.33 11.91
CA MET A 10 4.29 58.13 12.54
C MET A 10 3.22 57.14 12.96
N GLU A 11 2.09 57.63 13.48
CA GLU A 11 0.98 56.79 13.94
C GLU A 11 0.29 56.05 12.78
N ILE A 12 0.09 56.74 11.65
CA ILE A 12 -0.40 56.15 10.40
C ILE A 12 0.57 55.09 9.88
N ILE A 13 1.89 55.35 9.91
CA ILE A 13 2.90 54.38 9.47
C ILE A 13 2.85 53.12 10.35
N LYS A 14 2.74 53.28 11.68
CA LYS A 14 2.64 52.16 12.62
C LYS A 14 1.41 51.28 12.34
N GLN A 15 0.26 51.90 12.03
CA GLN A 15 -0.94 51.16 11.66
C GLN A 15 -0.77 50.39 10.35
N LYS A 16 -0.13 51.01 9.34
CA LYS A 16 0.15 50.35 8.06
C LYS A 16 1.08 49.14 8.23
N ILE A 17 2.13 49.26 9.04
CA ILE A 17 3.01 48.14 9.37
C ILE A 17 2.21 46.99 9.98
N GLY A 18 1.36 47.27 10.98
CA GLY A 18 0.54 46.24 11.62
C GLY A 18 -0.48 45.59 10.68
N LEU A 19 -0.94 46.27 9.62
CA LEU A 19 -1.80 45.67 8.60
C LEU A 19 -1.00 44.72 7.69
N ILE A 20 0.19 45.15 7.25
CA ILE A 20 1.08 44.34 6.41
C ILE A 20 1.49 43.06 7.14
N GLU A 21 1.87 43.16 8.42
CA GLU A 21 2.25 42.00 9.24
C GLU A 21 1.11 40.97 9.37
N LYS A 22 -0.14 41.46 9.54
CA LYS A 22 -1.32 40.60 9.61
C LYS A 22 -1.60 39.90 8.28
N GLU A 23 -1.44 40.61 7.17
CA GLU A 23 -1.63 40.05 5.82
C GLU A 23 -0.57 38.99 5.51
N GLU A 24 0.70 39.26 5.83
CA GLU A 24 1.77 38.27 5.69
C GLU A 24 1.53 37.03 6.55
N LEU A 25 1.08 37.20 7.78
CA LEU A 25 0.76 36.08 8.67
C LEU A 25 -0.40 35.25 8.10
N ALA A 26 -1.46 35.89 7.62
CA ALA A 26 -2.59 35.22 6.98
C ALA A 26 -2.14 34.43 5.75
N GLN A 27 -1.27 35.00 4.92
CA GLN A 27 -0.73 34.34 3.75
C GLN A 27 0.14 33.12 4.13
N LYS A 28 1.01 33.24 5.14
CA LYS A 28 1.80 32.12 5.67
C LYS A 28 0.92 30.98 6.18
N ILE A 29 -0.15 31.30 6.92
CA ILE A 29 -1.12 30.31 7.40
C ILE A 29 -1.81 29.61 6.21
N LYS A 30 -2.20 30.37 5.19
CA LYS A 30 -2.82 29.82 3.97
C LYS A 30 -1.87 28.88 3.23
N SER A 31 -0.61 29.28 3.04
CA SER A 31 0.42 28.45 2.43
C SER A 31 0.72 27.19 3.25
N ALA A 32 0.83 27.30 4.57
CA ALA A 32 1.06 26.14 5.43
C ALA A 32 -0.11 25.14 5.39
N LYS A 33 -1.35 25.62 5.40
CA LYS A 33 -2.54 24.78 5.21
C LYS A 33 -2.55 24.11 3.84
N GLN A 34 -2.22 24.86 2.78
CA GLN A 34 -2.14 24.32 1.42
C GLN A 34 -1.10 23.20 1.32
N ASN A 35 0.11 23.42 1.85
CA ASN A 35 1.17 22.40 1.89
C ASN A 35 0.72 21.17 2.67
N TYR A 36 0.05 21.36 3.80
CA TYR A 36 -0.54 20.27 4.56
C TYR A 36 -1.55 19.48 3.71
N PHE A 37 -2.44 20.13 2.95
CA PHE A 37 -3.40 19.41 2.08
C PHE A 37 -2.76 18.73 0.88
N GLU A 38 -1.72 19.33 0.28
CA GLU A 38 -1.00 18.72 -0.83
C GLU A 38 -0.20 17.49 -0.39
N ASP A 39 0.36 17.50 0.82
CA ASP A 39 1.16 16.39 1.36
C ASP A 39 0.39 15.43 2.27
N ALA A 40 -0.80 15.82 2.76
CA ALA A 40 -1.66 14.99 3.58
C ALA A 40 -2.19 13.79 2.79
N ASN A 41 -1.42 12.71 2.88
CA ASN A 41 -1.70 11.35 2.42
C ASN A 41 -1.03 10.92 1.11
N LYS A 42 -0.01 11.63 0.59
CA LYS A 42 0.86 11.11 -0.48
C LYS A 42 1.56 9.79 -0.08
N PRO A 43 2.27 9.70 1.07
CA PRO A 43 2.95 8.46 1.47
C PRO A 43 1.95 7.33 1.77
N GLY A 44 0.80 7.63 2.39
CA GLY A 44 -0.24 6.64 2.68
C GLY A 44 -0.93 6.11 1.42
N ARG A 45 -1.22 6.98 0.44
CA ARG A 45 -1.70 6.55 -0.89
C ARG A 45 -0.67 5.70 -1.62
N TRP A 46 0.61 6.10 -1.59
CA TRP A 46 1.68 5.33 -2.22
C TRP A 46 1.87 3.96 -1.58
N LEU A 47 1.86 3.90 -0.25
CA LEU A 47 1.90 2.64 0.50
C LEU A 47 0.71 1.75 0.15
N SER A 48 -0.50 2.29 0.13
CA SER A 48 -1.71 1.56 -0.25
C SER A 48 -1.62 1.00 -1.68
N TYR A 49 -1.12 1.81 -2.61
CA TYR A 49 -0.86 1.39 -3.99
C TYR A 49 0.16 0.26 -4.06
N LYS A 50 1.31 0.41 -3.38
CA LYS A 50 2.38 -0.59 -3.32
C LYS A 50 1.87 -1.92 -2.74
N LEU A 51 1.13 -1.87 -1.62
CA LEU A 51 0.52 -3.05 -1.00
C LEU A 51 -0.49 -3.73 -1.93
N ARG A 52 -1.34 -2.95 -2.62
CA ARG A 52 -2.28 -3.50 -3.62
C ARG A 52 -1.57 -4.23 -4.74
N LYS A 53 -0.50 -3.64 -5.30
CA LYS A 53 0.31 -4.27 -6.35
C LYS A 53 1.00 -5.55 -5.88
N GLN A 54 1.57 -5.54 -4.67
CA GLN A 54 2.16 -6.74 -4.07
C GLN A 54 1.13 -7.86 -3.83
N ARG A 55 -0.08 -7.53 -3.38
CA ARG A 55 -1.16 -8.53 -3.21
C ARG A 55 -1.60 -9.10 -4.55
N GLN A 56 -1.69 -8.26 -5.58
CA GLN A 56 -2.08 -8.69 -6.92
C GLN A 56 -1.02 -9.59 -7.58
N SER A 57 0.27 -9.32 -7.38
CA SER A 57 1.35 -10.14 -7.93
C SER A 57 1.48 -11.51 -7.24
N LYS A 58 1.19 -11.58 -5.93
CA LYS A 58 1.19 -12.83 -5.16
C LYS A 58 -0.05 -13.71 -5.41
N LYS A 59 -1.10 -13.16 -6.02
CA LYS A 59 -2.34 -13.89 -6.27
C LYS A 59 -2.16 -14.81 -7.49
N ILE A 60 -2.48 -16.09 -7.31
CA ILE A 60 -2.55 -17.05 -8.40
C ILE A 60 -3.78 -16.72 -9.27
N ASN A 61 -3.55 -16.08 -10.41
CA ASN A 61 -4.62 -15.65 -11.32
C ASN A 61 -5.15 -16.81 -12.17
N GLN A 62 -4.26 -17.65 -12.69
CA GLN A 62 -4.58 -18.80 -13.52
C GLN A 62 -3.73 -20.02 -13.13
N LEU A 63 -4.27 -21.21 -13.36
CA LEU A 63 -3.54 -22.48 -13.31
C LEU A 63 -3.85 -23.28 -14.56
N ILE A 64 -2.95 -24.19 -14.91
CA ILE A 64 -3.14 -25.12 -16.02
C ILE A 64 -3.53 -26.47 -15.43
N ASN A 65 -4.59 -27.08 -15.94
CA ASN A 65 -5.01 -28.42 -15.51
C ASN A 65 -4.14 -29.52 -16.13
N GLN A 66 -4.36 -30.77 -15.73
CA GLN A 66 -3.62 -31.92 -16.26
C GLN A 66 -3.80 -32.10 -17.78
N GLN A 67 -4.91 -31.60 -18.33
CA GLN A 67 -5.24 -31.63 -19.76
C GLN A 67 -4.68 -30.44 -20.56
N GLY A 68 -3.89 -29.55 -19.92
CA GLY A 68 -3.25 -28.41 -20.59
C GLY A 68 -4.14 -27.17 -20.78
N GLN A 69 -5.35 -27.15 -20.22
CA GLN A 69 -6.29 -26.03 -20.33
C GLN A 69 -6.07 -24.98 -19.24
N ILE A 70 -6.23 -23.71 -19.59
CA ILE A 70 -6.05 -22.58 -18.66
C ILE A 70 -7.35 -22.33 -17.88
N CYS A 71 -7.27 -22.47 -16.56
CA CYS A 71 -8.37 -22.26 -15.63
C CYS A 71 -8.17 -20.96 -14.84
N TYR A 72 -9.20 -20.11 -14.84
CA TYR A 72 -9.21 -18.83 -14.11
C TYR A 72 -10.07 -18.89 -12.83
N GLY A 73 -11.03 -19.83 -12.78
CA GLY A 73 -12.00 -19.97 -11.71
C GLY A 73 -11.35 -20.35 -10.38
N SER A 74 -11.85 -19.81 -9.26
CA SER A 74 -11.32 -20.13 -7.93
C SER A 74 -11.57 -21.59 -7.53
N GLY A 75 -12.71 -22.16 -7.91
CA GLY A 75 -13.06 -23.56 -7.66
C GLY A 75 -12.16 -24.52 -8.44
N GLU A 76 -11.96 -24.26 -9.73
CA GLU A 76 -11.08 -25.05 -10.61
C GLU A 76 -9.64 -25.03 -10.10
N LYS A 77 -9.12 -23.84 -9.74
CA LYS A 77 -7.77 -23.71 -9.19
C LYS A 77 -7.56 -24.52 -7.91
N LYS A 78 -8.58 -24.60 -7.04
CA LYS A 78 -8.52 -25.44 -5.84
C LYS A 78 -8.44 -26.93 -6.19
N LYS A 79 -9.24 -27.39 -7.15
CA LYS A 79 -9.21 -28.78 -7.61
C LYS A 79 -7.85 -29.14 -8.22
N ILE A 80 -7.32 -28.29 -9.11
CA ILE A 80 -6.00 -28.51 -9.72
C ILE A 80 -4.90 -28.59 -8.66
N ALA A 81 -4.92 -27.67 -7.68
CA ALA A 81 -3.94 -27.70 -6.59
C ALA A 81 -4.09 -28.97 -5.74
N GLN A 82 -5.32 -29.39 -5.44
CA GLN A 82 -5.61 -30.60 -4.69
C GLN A 82 -5.10 -31.85 -5.43
N GLU A 83 -5.49 -32.04 -6.69
CA GLU A 83 -5.05 -33.17 -7.54
C GLU A 83 -3.51 -33.23 -7.64
N TYR A 84 -2.85 -32.08 -7.81
CA TYR A 84 -1.39 -32.00 -7.83
C TYR A 84 -0.77 -32.50 -6.53
N TYR A 85 -1.24 -32.04 -5.37
CA TYR A 85 -0.70 -32.51 -4.09
C TYR A 85 -1.10 -33.95 -3.76
N GLU A 86 -2.30 -34.39 -4.15
CA GLU A 86 -2.73 -35.78 -3.99
C GLU A 86 -1.83 -36.75 -4.77
N SER A 87 -1.42 -36.37 -5.99
CA SER A 87 -0.45 -37.15 -6.77
C SER A 87 0.97 -37.06 -6.23
N LEU A 88 1.40 -35.89 -5.73
CA LEU A 88 2.73 -35.70 -5.13
C LEU A 88 2.91 -36.50 -3.84
N TYR A 89 1.87 -36.55 -3.02
CA TYR A 89 1.82 -37.29 -1.76
C TYR A 89 1.14 -38.64 -1.88
N HIS A 90 0.83 -39.09 -3.09
CA HIS A 90 0.65 -40.50 -3.37
C HIS A 90 2.04 -41.15 -3.23
N GLN A 91 2.49 -41.30 -1.98
CA GLN A 91 3.50 -42.29 -1.64
C GLN A 91 2.96 -43.58 -2.23
N GLY A 92 3.63 -44.06 -3.27
CA GLY A 92 3.30 -45.34 -3.90
C GLY A 92 3.13 -46.31 -2.76
N LYS A 93 1.93 -46.92 -2.67
CA LYS A 93 1.55 -47.86 -1.63
C LYS A 93 2.82 -48.65 -1.33
N THR A 94 3.49 -48.36 -0.21
CA THR A 94 4.64 -49.16 0.15
C THR A 94 4.02 -50.52 0.28
N GLN A 95 4.32 -51.42 -0.66
CA GLN A 95 3.65 -52.70 -0.70
C GLN A 95 3.90 -53.27 0.68
N GLU A 96 2.85 -53.57 1.45
CA GLU A 96 3.01 -54.14 2.78
C GLU A 96 3.97 -55.35 2.71
N GLU A 97 4.02 -56.00 1.55
CA GLU A 97 4.96 -57.02 1.13
C GLU A 97 6.45 -56.60 1.19
N GLU A 98 6.83 -55.40 0.75
CA GLU A 98 8.21 -54.88 0.86
C GLU A 98 8.59 -54.61 2.32
N ILE A 99 7.66 -54.06 3.10
CA ILE A 99 7.85 -53.81 4.54
C ILE A 99 7.99 -55.16 5.27
N GLN A 100 7.14 -56.13 4.95
CA GLN A 100 7.20 -57.48 5.52
C GLN A 100 8.47 -58.23 5.12
N GLN A 101 8.91 -58.15 3.86
CA GLN A 101 10.17 -58.76 3.41
C GLN A 101 11.39 -58.18 4.13
N TYR A 102 11.38 -56.87 4.40
CA TYR A 102 12.45 -56.23 5.15
C TYR A 102 12.47 -56.70 6.61
N LEU A 103 11.31 -56.78 7.26
CA LEU A 103 11.18 -57.24 8.64
C LEU A 103 11.50 -58.74 8.83
N GLN A 104 11.26 -59.58 7.82
CA GLN A 104 11.58 -61.01 7.86
C GLN A 104 13.06 -61.32 7.55
N LYS A 105 13.78 -60.38 6.93
CA LYS A 105 15.22 -60.51 6.65
C LYS A 105 16.12 -60.04 7.80
N ALA A 106 15.53 -59.41 8.83
CA ALA A 106 16.21 -59.03 10.08
C ALA A 106 16.12 -60.16 11.11
#